data_AF-B8MU86-F1
#
_entry.id   AF-B8MU86-F1
#
_cell.length_a   1.000
_cell.length_b   1.000
_cell.length_c   1.000
_cell.angle_alpha   90.00
_cell.angle_beta   90.00
_cell.angle_gamma   90.00
#
_symmetry.space_group_name_H-M   'P 1'
#
loop_
_entity.id
_entity.type
_entity.pdbx_description
1 polymer ?
#
loop_
_entity_poly.entity_id
_entity_poly.type
_entity_poly.pdbx_seq_one_letter_code
_entity_poly.pdbx_strand_id
1 'polypeptide(L)'
;MNWHWVSWDMLWVSTPVLILWFFFVPETSASTILYFRARRLRKITGDDKYRTKEEIDRIANKKRAFSGTPFQNQQKSMSLTRQCSSQRFTPALSMPSSILSSNHSWFKVTGLPFLAVLLTLCFATTLLASYWYLSVERHLETKGLGAFGAPERRLVPGLLVCTLNPIGLFITAWSSRPSVHWMVPILGLFLNIIGTFTVIVCMLQYIAFSYPRYAASLFAAYDFARSTLAAGVIMFSRFMFINLGLDRGISLLAFLDIICVVLLFGLWKYGGLLRAKSRFAES
;
A
#
# COMPACT_ATOMS: atom_id res chain seq x y z
N MET A 1 -19.74 -26.42 3.75
CA MET A 1 -18.34 -25.95 3.80
C MET A 1 -18.12 -25.14 5.07
N ASN A 2 -17.16 -25.52 5.91
CA ASN A 2 -16.75 -24.71 7.06
C ASN A 2 -15.87 -23.53 6.59
N TRP A 3 -15.86 -22.42 7.32
CA TRP A 3 -15.09 -21.22 6.96
C TRP A 3 -13.57 -21.47 6.82
N HIS A 4 -13.04 -22.48 7.52
CA HIS A 4 -11.65 -22.94 7.39
C HIS A 4 -11.28 -23.38 5.97
N TRP A 5 -12.23 -23.90 5.18
CA TRP A 5 -11.97 -24.37 3.82
C TRP A 5 -11.50 -23.25 2.90
N VAL A 6 -11.99 -22.02 3.09
CA VAL A 6 -11.53 -20.85 2.33
C VAL A 6 -10.07 -20.51 2.67
N SER A 7 -9.67 -20.69 3.93
CA SER A 7 -8.27 -20.49 4.36
C SER A 7 -7.34 -21.54 3.75
N TRP A 8 -7.78 -22.79 3.67
CA TRP A 8 -7.02 -23.85 3.01
C TRP A 8 -6.87 -23.59 1.51
N ASP A 9 -7.93 -23.20 0.82
CA ASP A 9 -7.90 -22.89 -0.62
C ASP A 9 -6.87 -21.80 -0.96
N MET A 10 -6.88 -20.71 -0.19
CA MET A 10 -5.85 -19.65 -0.31
C MET A 10 -4.43 -20.18 -0.11
N LEU A 11 -4.24 -21.14 0.81
CA LEU A 11 -2.93 -21.72 1.11
C LEU A 11 -2.45 -22.62 -0.02
N TRP A 12 -3.34 -23.45 -0.58
CA TRP A 12 -3.05 -24.32 -1.73
C TRP A 12 -2.72 -23.54 -3.00
N VAL A 13 -3.37 -22.39 -3.24
CA VAL A 13 -3.03 -21.51 -4.37
C VAL A 13 -1.71 -20.75 -4.13
N SER A 14 -1.46 -20.28 -2.91
CA SER A 14 -0.28 -19.45 -2.61
C SER A 14 1.03 -20.25 -2.49
N THR A 15 0.96 -21.48 -1.98
CA THR A 15 2.14 -22.33 -1.74
C THR A 15 2.93 -22.67 -3.01
N PRO A 16 2.32 -23.14 -4.12
CA PRO A 16 3.07 -23.45 -5.33
C PRO A 16 3.67 -22.18 -5.93
N VAL A 17 2.98 -21.04 -5.89
CA VAL A 17 3.53 -19.76 -6.33
C VAL A 17 4.77 -19.40 -5.52
N LEU A 18 4.74 -19.55 -4.19
CA LEU A 18 5.89 -19.26 -3.32
C LEU A 18 7.06 -20.20 -3.60
N ILE A 19 6.82 -21.50 -3.78
CA ILE A 19 7.85 -22.48 -4.12
C ILE A 19 8.49 -22.12 -5.47
N LEU A 20 7.67 -21.82 -6.47
CA LEU A 20 8.14 -21.42 -7.80
C LEU A 20 8.92 -20.11 -7.71
N TRP A 21 8.46 -19.14 -6.93
CA TRP A 21 9.19 -17.89 -6.70
C TRP A 21 10.55 -18.13 -6.05
N PHE A 22 10.62 -18.99 -5.05
CA PHE A 22 11.84 -19.28 -4.31
C PHE A 22 12.92 -19.95 -5.18
N PHE A 23 12.53 -20.87 -6.06
CA PHE A 23 13.49 -21.60 -6.90
C PHE A 23 13.82 -20.90 -8.23
N PHE A 24 12.87 -20.17 -8.83
CA PHE A 24 13.05 -19.64 -10.18
C PHE A 24 13.39 -18.15 -10.23
N VAL A 25 13.12 -17.36 -9.18
CA VAL A 25 13.45 -15.94 -9.21
C VAL A 25 14.94 -15.77 -8.92
N PRO A 26 15.75 -15.34 -9.91
CA PRO A 26 17.14 -15.02 -9.65
C PRO A 26 17.22 -13.81 -8.72
N GLU A 27 18.27 -13.76 -7.91
CA GLU A 27 18.46 -12.69 -6.95
C GLU A 27 18.40 -11.30 -7.63
N THR A 28 17.34 -10.53 -7.33
CA THR A 28 17.04 -9.24 -7.99
C THR A 28 17.79 -8.06 -7.39
N SER A 29 18.56 -8.28 -6.32
CA SER A 29 19.35 -7.25 -5.67
C SER A 29 20.55 -6.86 -6.52
N ALA A 30 20.50 -5.66 -7.12
CA ALA A 30 21.59 -5.11 -7.93
C ALA A 30 22.93 -5.09 -7.19
N SER A 31 22.89 -4.81 -5.88
CA SER A 31 24.08 -4.80 -5.04
C SER A 31 24.66 -6.20 -4.82
N THR A 32 23.82 -7.21 -4.60
CA THR A 32 24.30 -8.59 -4.47
C THR A 32 24.89 -9.10 -5.80
N ILE A 33 24.26 -8.76 -6.93
CA ILE A 33 24.80 -9.10 -8.26
C ILE A 33 26.18 -8.45 -8.47
N LEU A 34 26.31 -7.15 -8.12
CA LEU A 34 27.57 -6.43 -8.18
C LEU A 34 28.63 -7.05 -7.25
N TYR A 35 28.23 -7.52 -6.07
CA TYR A 35 29.10 -8.21 -5.13
C TYR A 35 29.64 -9.52 -5.70
N PHE A 36 28.78 -10.37 -6.29
CA PHE A 36 29.22 -11.61 -6.92
C PHE A 36 30.09 -11.37 -8.15
N ARG A 37 29.79 -10.36 -8.97
CA ARG A 37 30.63 -9.95 -10.10
C ARG A 37 32.00 -9.45 -9.64
N ALA A 38 32.05 -8.58 -8.64
CA ALA A 38 33.31 -8.09 -8.07
C ALA A 38 34.14 -9.24 -7.49
N ARG A 39 33.51 -10.19 -6.79
CA ARG A 39 34.17 -11.40 -6.27
C ARG A 39 34.72 -12.29 -7.39
N ARG A 40 34.01 -12.43 -8.51
CA ARG A 40 34.50 -13.18 -9.68
C ARG A 40 35.71 -12.49 -10.32
N LEU A 41 35.69 -11.16 -10.44
CA LEU A 41 36.81 -10.37 -10.95
C LEU A 41 38.05 -10.52 -10.05
N ARG A 42 37.93 -10.42 -8.73
CA ARG A 42 39.06 -10.67 -7.80
C ARG A 42 39.75 -12.01 -8.03
N LYS A 43 38.95 -13.07 -8.26
CA LYS A 43 39.48 -14.42 -8.50
C LYS A 43 40.26 -14.56 -9.81
N ILE A 44 39.88 -13.81 -10.84
CA ILE A 44 40.49 -13.89 -12.18
C ILE A 44 41.73 -13.01 -12.27
N THR A 45 41.65 -11.78 -11.73
CA THR A 45 42.73 -10.79 -11.86
C THR A 45 43.79 -10.91 -10.77
N GLY A 46 43.49 -11.57 -9.64
CA GLY A 46 44.38 -11.63 -8.47
C GLY A 46 44.53 -10.30 -7.72
N ASP A 47 43.83 -9.25 -8.16
CA ASP A 47 43.91 -7.89 -7.63
C ASP A 47 42.73 -7.59 -6.69
N ASP A 48 43.00 -7.27 -5.42
CA ASP A 48 41.98 -7.03 -4.39
C ASP A 48 41.35 -5.62 -4.45
N LYS A 49 41.72 -4.83 -5.47
CA LYS A 49 41.22 -3.46 -5.70
C LYS A 49 39.76 -3.40 -6.15
N TYR A 50 39.22 -4.47 -6.74
CA TYR A 50 37.83 -4.49 -7.20
C TYR A 50 36.87 -4.61 -6.02
N ARG A 51 36.41 -3.47 -5.48
CA ARG A 51 35.43 -3.42 -4.39
C ARG A 51 34.12 -2.77 -4.82
N THR A 52 33.02 -3.28 -4.28
CA THR A 52 31.71 -2.65 -4.48
C THR A 52 31.60 -1.40 -3.62
N LYS A 53 30.80 -0.40 -4.06
CA LYS A 53 30.50 0.79 -3.26
C LYS A 53 29.99 0.42 -1.85
N GLU A 54 29.26 -0.67 -1.72
CA GLU A 54 28.72 -1.12 -0.44
C GLU A 54 29.75 -1.72 0.51
N GLU A 55 30.75 -2.44 0.00
CA GLU A 55 31.89 -2.88 0.83
C GLU A 55 32.71 -1.69 1.30
N ILE A 56 32.93 -0.70 0.43
CA ILE A 56 33.65 0.52 0.77
C ILE A 56 32.88 1.30 1.85
N ASP A 57 31.56 1.48 1.69
CA ASP A 57 30.69 2.10 2.69
C ASP A 57 30.68 1.34 4.02
N ARG A 58 30.62 0.00 3.98
CA ARG A 58 30.66 -0.84 5.21
C ARG A 58 31.99 -0.75 5.93
N ILE A 59 33.10 -0.68 5.21
CA ILE A 59 34.44 -0.53 5.77
C ILE A 59 34.63 0.87 6.35
N ALA A 60 34.13 1.90 5.67
CA ALA A 60 34.14 3.27 6.17
C ALA A 60 33.26 3.45 7.43
N ASN A 61 32.10 2.77 7.50
CA ASN A 61 31.16 2.83 8.63
C ASN A 61 31.34 1.70 9.67
N LYS A 62 32.49 1.02 9.69
CA LYS A 62 32.73 -0.19 10.52
C LYS A 62 32.58 0.02 12.04
N LYS A 63 32.57 1.25 12.54
CA LYS A 63 32.31 1.60 13.95
C LYS A 63 30.83 1.72 14.35
N ARG A 64 29.86 1.63 13.42
CA ARG A 64 28.41 1.78 13.71
C ARG A 64 27.56 0.54 13.44
N ALA A 65 28.15 -0.54 12.92
CA ALA A 65 27.40 -1.68 12.38
C ALA A 65 26.93 -2.73 13.41
N PHE A 66 27.33 -2.64 14.68
CA PHE A 66 26.99 -3.65 15.72
C PHE A 66 25.87 -3.21 16.69
N SER A 67 25.40 -1.96 16.62
CA SER A 67 24.35 -1.47 17.53
C SER A 67 23.14 -0.99 16.74
N GLY A 68 22.08 -1.78 16.72
CA GLY A 68 20.76 -1.35 16.24
C GLY A 68 20.33 -1.95 14.91
N THR A 69 20.08 -3.26 14.93
CA THR A 69 18.99 -3.98 14.24
C THR A 69 18.32 -3.33 13.00
N PRO A 70 18.18 -4.03 11.85
CA PRO A 70 17.29 -3.62 10.75
C PRO A 70 15.84 -3.30 11.19
N PHE A 71 15.44 -3.80 12.37
CA PHE A 71 14.19 -3.49 13.07
C PHE A 71 14.03 -2.02 13.51
N GLN A 72 15.12 -1.32 13.90
CA GLN A 72 15.07 0.11 14.27
C GLN A 72 14.90 1.03 13.04
N ASN A 73 15.41 0.61 11.88
CA ASN A 73 15.20 1.32 10.60
C ASN A 73 13.78 1.13 10.08
N GLN A 74 13.16 -0.03 10.35
CA GLN A 74 11.72 -0.19 10.19
C GLN A 74 10.97 0.77 11.11
N GLN A 75 11.37 0.91 12.37
CA GLN A 75 10.60 1.65 13.39
C GLN A 75 10.50 3.18 13.15
N LYS A 76 11.50 3.81 12.52
CA LYS A 76 11.50 5.27 12.23
C LYS A 76 10.70 5.65 10.98
N SER A 77 10.65 4.81 9.95
CA SER A 77 9.72 4.98 8.81
C SER A 77 8.32 4.44 9.13
N MET A 78 8.22 3.53 10.11
CA MET A 78 6.96 2.96 10.58
C MET A 78 6.09 3.96 11.34
N SER A 79 6.57 5.09 11.85
CA SER A 79 5.65 6.12 12.41
C SER A 79 4.88 6.86 11.31
N LEU A 80 5.55 7.25 10.22
CA LEU A 80 4.93 7.89 9.06
C LEU A 80 4.03 6.91 8.29
N THR A 81 4.39 5.62 8.25
CA THR A 81 3.61 4.59 7.55
C THR A 81 2.52 3.93 8.41
N ARG A 82 2.70 3.76 9.75
CA ARG A 82 1.67 3.21 10.66
C ARG A 82 0.38 4.02 10.61
N GLN A 83 0.50 5.33 10.43
CA GLN A 83 -0.63 6.23 10.50
C GLN A 83 -1.35 6.41 9.16
N CYS A 84 -0.74 5.98 8.05
CA CYS A 84 -1.39 5.90 6.73
C CYS A 84 -1.99 4.50 6.46
N SER A 85 -1.52 3.47 7.18
CA SER A 85 -2.07 2.11 7.13
C SER A 85 -3.42 1.92 7.84
N SER A 86 -3.97 2.98 8.45
CA SER A 86 -5.37 3.04 8.91
C SER A 86 -6.39 3.02 7.77
N GLN A 87 -5.97 3.09 6.51
CA GLN A 87 -6.86 2.89 5.34
C GLN A 87 -7.44 1.47 5.20
N ARG A 88 -7.34 0.61 6.22
CA ARG A 88 -8.19 -0.58 6.33
C ARG A 88 -8.87 -0.67 7.68
N PHE A 89 -9.79 0.27 7.90
CA PHE A 89 -10.91 0.02 8.81
C PHE A 89 -12.07 -0.75 8.15
N THR A 90 -12.05 -0.90 6.83
CA THR A 90 -13.07 -1.66 6.10
C THR A 90 -12.51 -3.03 5.73
N PRO A 91 -13.04 -4.15 6.25
CA PRO A 91 -12.87 -5.44 5.63
C PRO A 91 -13.64 -5.40 4.31
N ALA A 92 -13.03 -4.82 3.27
CA ALA A 92 -13.69 -4.46 2.02
C ALA A 92 -14.22 -5.66 1.20
N LEU A 93 -14.11 -6.89 1.70
CA LEU A 93 -14.58 -8.07 0.99
C LEU A 93 -15.54 -8.96 1.77
N SER A 94 -15.67 -8.83 3.10
CA SER A 94 -16.43 -9.83 3.87
C SER A 94 -17.45 -9.29 4.86
N MET A 95 -17.30 -8.08 5.41
CA MET A 95 -18.18 -7.61 6.49
C MET A 95 -19.32 -6.68 6.03
N PRO A 96 -19.09 -5.68 5.16
CA PRO A 96 -20.19 -4.89 4.62
C PRO A 96 -21.13 -5.76 3.77
N SER A 97 -20.60 -6.70 2.98
CA SER A 97 -21.39 -7.62 2.16
C SER A 97 -22.20 -8.62 2.98
N SER A 98 -21.66 -9.12 4.11
CA SER A 98 -22.40 -10.04 4.99
C SER A 98 -23.47 -9.36 5.86
N ILE A 99 -23.35 -8.06 6.14
CA ILE A 99 -24.33 -7.32 6.95
C ILE A 99 -25.35 -6.59 6.05
N LEU A 100 -24.94 -6.11 4.87
CA LEU A 100 -25.88 -5.64 3.85
C LEU A 100 -26.76 -6.80 3.33
N SER A 101 -26.26 -8.04 3.36
CA SER A 101 -27.06 -9.26 3.12
C SER A 101 -28.03 -9.61 4.25
N SER A 102 -27.88 -9.01 5.43
CA SER A 102 -28.87 -9.11 6.51
C SER A 102 -30.04 -8.14 6.29
N ASN A 103 -29.80 -6.96 5.71
CA ASN A 103 -30.81 -5.94 5.49
C ASN A 103 -31.50 -6.03 4.13
N HIS A 104 -30.79 -6.53 3.11
CA HIS A 104 -31.30 -6.75 1.76
C HIS A 104 -31.21 -8.25 1.41
N SER A 105 -32.37 -8.91 1.31
CA SER A 105 -32.51 -10.35 1.10
C SER A 105 -31.77 -10.90 -0.13
N TRP A 106 -31.53 -10.07 -1.15
CA TRP A 106 -30.90 -10.45 -2.42
C TRP A 106 -29.35 -10.50 -2.38
N PHE A 107 -28.72 -9.89 -1.37
CA PHE A 107 -27.26 -9.86 -1.25
C PHE A 107 -26.69 -11.22 -0.78
N LYS A 108 -27.53 -12.11 -0.24
CA LYS A 108 -27.11 -13.47 0.18
C LYS A 108 -26.87 -14.43 -0.99
N VAL A 109 -27.40 -14.12 -2.18
CA VAL A 109 -27.47 -15.08 -3.31
C VAL A 109 -26.71 -14.57 -4.55
N THR A 110 -26.31 -13.30 -4.60
CA THR A 110 -25.76 -12.70 -5.82
C THR A 110 -24.28 -12.33 -5.68
N GLY A 111 -23.43 -12.83 -6.60
CA GLY A 111 -22.03 -12.44 -6.75
C GLY A 111 -21.82 -11.02 -7.34
N LEU A 112 -22.91 -10.25 -7.51
CA LEU A 112 -22.91 -8.89 -8.04
C LEU A 112 -21.90 -7.92 -7.40
N PRO A 113 -21.76 -7.83 -6.06
CA PRO A 113 -20.77 -6.95 -5.45
C PRO A 113 -19.33 -7.32 -5.84
N PHE A 114 -19.04 -8.60 -6.07
CA PHE A 114 -17.70 -9.02 -6.53
C PHE A 114 -17.43 -8.58 -7.96
N LEU A 115 -18.43 -8.63 -8.85
CA LEU A 115 -18.31 -8.08 -10.21
C LEU A 115 -18.11 -6.56 -10.19
N ALA A 116 -18.84 -5.85 -9.33
CA ALA A 116 -18.67 -4.41 -9.16
C ALA A 116 -17.25 -4.05 -8.72
N VAL A 117 -16.66 -4.82 -7.79
CA VAL A 117 -15.26 -4.63 -7.36
C VAL A 117 -14.28 -4.79 -8.54
N LEU A 118 -14.44 -5.83 -9.35
CA LEU A 118 -13.58 -6.06 -10.52
C LEU A 118 -13.66 -4.89 -11.50
N LEU A 119 -14.88 -4.45 -11.84
CA LEU A 119 -15.10 -3.29 -12.71
C LEU A 119 -14.45 -2.02 -12.13
N THR A 120 -14.55 -1.83 -10.81
CA THR A 120 -13.95 -0.69 -10.12
C THR A 120 -12.42 -0.70 -10.23
N LEU A 121 -11.80 -1.86 -10.05
CA LEU A 121 -10.34 -2.00 -10.14
C LEU A 121 -9.86 -1.77 -11.58
N CYS A 122 -10.56 -2.31 -12.58
CA CYS A 122 -10.27 -2.02 -13.98
C CYS A 122 -10.38 -0.51 -14.26
N PHE A 123 -11.42 0.15 -13.77
CA PHE A 123 -11.59 1.60 -13.94
C PHE A 123 -10.52 2.43 -13.21
N ALA A 124 -10.16 2.06 -11.97
CA ALA A 124 -9.14 2.76 -11.20
C ALA A 124 -7.75 2.61 -11.84
N THR A 125 -7.41 1.41 -12.32
CA THR A 125 -6.14 1.15 -13.01
C THR A 125 -6.04 1.91 -14.33
N THR A 126 -7.10 1.99 -15.13
CA THR A 126 -7.09 2.75 -16.39
C THR A 126 -7.00 4.25 -16.16
N LEU A 127 -7.69 4.79 -15.15
CA LEU A 127 -7.54 6.20 -14.75
C LEU A 127 -6.11 6.53 -14.31
N LEU A 128 -5.50 5.65 -13.51
CA LEU A 128 -4.15 5.88 -13.03
C LEU A 128 -3.12 5.73 -14.17
N ALA A 129 -3.26 4.71 -15.01
CA ALA A 129 -2.40 4.49 -16.18
C ALA A 129 -2.47 5.64 -17.17
N SER A 130 -3.68 6.14 -17.49
CA SER A 130 -3.85 7.30 -18.37
C SER A 130 -3.25 8.57 -17.76
N TYR A 131 -3.42 8.79 -16.44
CA TYR A 131 -2.76 9.90 -15.75
C TYR A 131 -1.23 9.83 -15.84
N TRP A 132 -0.64 8.65 -15.62
CA TRP A 132 0.81 8.45 -15.73
C TRP A 132 1.32 8.64 -17.16
N TYR A 133 0.61 8.08 -18.14
CA TYR A 133 0.95 8.25 -19.55
C TYR A 133 0.96 9.74 -19.95
N LEU A 134 -0.07 10.49 -19.55
CA LEU A 134 -0.17 11.91 -19.87
C LEU A 134 0.82 12.78 -19.08
N SER A 135 1.07 12.46 -17.80
CA SER A 135 1.85 13.31 -16.90
C SER A 135 3.34 12.98 -16.84
N VAL A 136 3.74 11.73 -17.11
CA VAL A 136 5.15 11.31 -17.04
C VAL A 136 5.72 11.06 -18.43
N GLU A 137 5.04 10.33 -19.31
CA GLU A 137 5.61 9.95 -20.60
C GLU A 137 5.80 11.16 -21.52
N ARG A 138 4.75 11.99 -21.67
CA ARG A 138 4.86 13.28 -22.40
C ARG A 138 5.85 14.26 -21.78
N HIS A 139 6.02 14.21 -20.46
CA HIS A 139 6.97 15.09 -19.77
C HIS A 139 8.42 14.56 -19.89
N LEU A 140 8.60 13.25 -20.00
CA LEU A 140 9.89 12.62 -20.30
C LEU A 140 10.37 12.99 -21.70
N GLU A 141 9.47 12.95 -22.68
CA GLU A 141 9.77 13.29 -24.07
C GLU A 141 10.23 14.75 -24.24
N THR A 142 9.71 15.65 -23.42
CA THR A 142 10.02 17.09 -23.50
C THR A 142 11.17 17.54 -22.60
N LYS A 143 11.44 16.86 -21.48
CA LYS A 143 12.46 17.29 -20.48
C LYS A 143 13.54 16.25 -20.15
N GLY A 144 13.55 15.09 -20.80
CA GLY A 144 14.52 14.01 -20.54
C GLY A 144 14.48 13.48 -19.10
N LEU A 145 15.60 12.95 -18.59
CA LEU A 145 15.72 12.42 -17.22
C LEU A 145 15.44 13.47 -16.11
N GLY A 146 15.43 14.76 -16.42
CA GLY A 146 15.03 15.83 -15.51
C GLY A 146 13.51 15.90 -15.25
N ALA A 147 12.70 15.18 -16.04
CA ALA A 147 11.25 15.14 -15.91
C ALA A 147 10.76 14.46 -14.63
N PHE A 148 11.58 13.62 -13.99
CA PHE A 148 11.18 12.85 -12.81
C PHE A 148 10.88 13.73 -11.59
N GLY A 149 11.37 14.98 -11.56
CA GLY A 149 11.03 15.99 -10.56
C GLY A 149 11.21 15.52 -9.12
N ALA A 150 10.63 16.27 -8.19
CA ALA A 150 10.59 15.86 -6.78
C ALA A 150 9.62 14.67 -6.59
N PRO A 151 9.95 13.65 -5.77
CA PRO A 151 9.12 12.47 -5.57
C PRO A 151 7.71 12.79 -5.06
N GLU A 152 7.51 13.95 -4.43
CA GLU A 152 6.23 14.46 -3.93
C GLU A 152 5.23 14.77 -5.05
N ARG A 153 5.70 15.05 -6.28
CA ARG A 153 4.81 15.28 -7.44
C ARG A 153 4.01 14.03 -7.80
N ARG A 154 4.50 12.86 -7.41
CA ARG A 154 3.81 11.57 -7.60
C ARG A 154 2.68 11.33 -6.60
N LEU A 155 2.66 12.07 -5.49
CA LEU A 155 1.59 12.00 -4.50
C LEU A 155 0.34 12.80 -4.94
N VAL A 156 0.49 13.69 -5.92
CA VAL A 156 -0.57 14.57 -6.45
C VAL A 156 -1.85 13.83 -6.85
N PRO A 157 -1.82 12.76 -7.67
CA PRO A 157 -3.04 12.00 -7.98
C PRO A 157 -3.68 11.38 -6.73
N GLY A 158 -2.87 11.01 -5.74
CA GLY A 158 -3.35 10.48 -4.46
C GLY A 158 -4.07 11.52 -3.59
N LEU A 159 -3.73 12.81 -3.67
CA LEU A 159 -4.34 13.87 -2.86
C LEU A 159 -5.77 14.20 -3.26
N LEU A 160 -6.09 14.14 -4.56
CA LEU A 160 -7.47 14.32 -5.02
C LEU A 160 -8.31 13.10 -4.65
N VAL A 161 -7.78 11.91 -4.91
CA VAL A 161 -8.52 10.66 -4.79
C VAL A 161 -8.68 10.21 -3.33
N CYS A 162 -7.83 10.68 -2.41
CA CYS A 162 -7.98 10.36 -0.99
C CYS A 162 -9.26 10.97 -0.37
N THR A 163 -9.78 12.09 -0.90
CA THR A 163 -11.04 12.67 -0.42
C THR A 163 -12.28 11.89 -0.87
N LEU A 164 -12.18 11.10 -1.94
CA LEU A 164 -13.26 10.21 -2.40
C LEU A 164 -13.45 9.03 -1.44
N ASN A 165 -12.42 8.62 -0.71
CA ASN A 165 -12.46 7.50 0.22
C ASN A 165 -13.44 7.70 1.39
N PRO A 166 -13.39 8.81 2.16
CA PRO A 166 -14.36 9.07 3.22
C PRO A 166 -15.75 9.38 2.66
N ILE A 167 -15.85 10.04 1.49
CA ILE A 167 -17.15 10.29 0.81
C ILE A 167 -17.85 8.96 0.52
N GLY A 168 -17.14 7.98 -0.04
CA GLY A 168 -17.69 6.64 -0.30
C GLY A 168 -18.15 5.92 0.97
N LEU A 169 -17.40 6.06 2.07
CA LEU A 169 -17.78 5.49 3.37
C LEU A 169 -19.03 6.16 3.94
N PHE A 170 -19.16 7.48 3.87
CA PHE A 170 -20.37 8.17 4.31
C PHE A 170 -21.59 7.79 3.46
N ILE A 171 -21.45 7.73 2.14
CA ILE A 171 -22.54 7.28 1.27
C ILE A 171 -22.98 5.88 1.68
N THR A 172 -22.04 4.95 1.88
CA THR A 172 -22.35 3.57 2.29
C THR A 172 -22.98 3.50 3.68
N ALA A 173 -22.49 4.31 4.63
CA ALA A 173 -22.99 4.35 6.01
C ALA A 173 -24.47 4.77 6.07
N TRP A 174 -24.84 5.81 5.34
CA TRP A 174 -26.18 6.39 5.40
C TRP A 174 -27.18 5.76 4.42
N SER A 175 -26.69 5.02 3.42
CA SER A 175 -27.52 4.32 2.42
C SER A 175 -27.80 2.85 2.75
N SER A 176 -27.25 2.31 3.85
CA SER A 176 -27.45 0.90 4.26
C SER A 176 -28.83 0.60 4.88
N ARG A 177 -29.79 1.50 4.68
CA ARG A 177 -31.17 1.35 5.16
C ARG A 177 -31.98 0.50 4.17
N PRO A 178 -32.93 -0.32 4.64
CA PRO A 178 -33.77 -1.14 3.77
C PRO A 178 -34.66 -0.30 2.83
N SER A 179 -34.92 0.97 3.16
CA SER A 179 -35.73 1.88 2.34
C SER A 179 -34.99 2.50 1.14
N VAL A 180 -33.66 2.37 1.06
CA VAL A 180 -32.84 3.00 0.03
C VAL A 180 -32.49 1.99 -1.07
N HIS A 181 -32.51 2.45 -2.33
CA HIS A 181 -32.19 1.62 -3.48
C HIS A 181 -30.76 1.05 -3.39
N TRP A 182 -30.61 -0.25 -3.62
CA TRP A 182 -29.36 -1.02 -3.45
C TRP A 182 -28.16 -0.48 -4.24
N MET A 183 -28.40 0.28 -5.31
CA MET A 183 -27.34 0.88 -6.14
C MET A 183 -26.55 1.96 -5.39
N VAL A 184 -27.17 2.67 -4.46
CA VAL A 184 -26.54 3.76 -3.70
C VAL A 184 -25.40 3.27 -2.79
N PRO A 185 -25.57 2.22 -1.95
CA PRO A 185 -24.46 1.69 -1.17
C PRO A 185 -23.37 1.05 -2.04
N ILE A 186 -23.72 0.49 -3.21
CA ILE A 186 -22.72 -0.02 -4.16
C ILE A 186 -21.89 1.12 -4.77
N LEU A 187 -22.51 2.26 -5.08
CA LEU A 187 -21.80 3.45 -5.53
C LEU A 187 -20.83 3.96 -4.45
N GLY A 188 -21.24 3.95 -3.18
CA GLY A 188 -20.37 4.30 -2.06
C GLY A 188 -19.15 3.38 -1.95
N LEU A 189 -19.36 2.07 -2.09
CA LEU A 189 -18.28 1.08 -2.13
C LEU A 189 -17.36 1.28 -3.34
N PHE A 190 -17.91 1.58 -4.51
CA PHE A 190 -17.15 1.88 -5.73
C PHE A 190 -16.18 3.06 -5.52
N LEU A 191 -16.68 4.18 -4.97
CA LEU A 191 -15.86 5.35 -4.67
C LEU A 191 -14.77 5.06 -3.63
N ASN A 192 -15.10 4.27 -2.61
CA ASN A 192 -14.13 3.86 -1.59
C ASN A 192 -13.00 3.00 -2.17
N ILE A 193 -13.32 2.04 -3.05
CA ILE A 193 -12.33 1.15 -3.67
C ILE A 193 -11.39 1.93 -4.60
N ILE A 194 -11.91 2.87 -5.40
CA ILE A 194 -11.08 3.76 -6.23
C ILE A 194 -10.12 4.58 -5.36
N GLY A 195 -10.66 5.17 -4.27
CA GLY A 195 -9.93 5.91 -3.26
C GLY A 195 -8.73 5.13 -2.73
N THR A 196 -9.03 3.97 -2.13
CA THR A 196 -8.04 3.11 -1.47
C THR A 196 -7.01 2.57 -2.46
N PHE A 197 -7.43 2.07 -3.63
CA PHE A 197 -6.51 1.52 -4.63
C PHE A 197 -5.49 2.56 -5.08
N THR A 198 -5.96 3.76 -5.43
CA THR A 198 -5.09 4.83 -5.93
C THR A 198 -4.09 5.30 -4.87
N VAL A 199 -4.52 5.45 -3.62
CA VAL A 199 -3.61 5.87 -2.54
C VAL A 199 -2.51 4.83 -2.29
N ILE A 200 -2.85 3.53 -2.30
CA ILE A 200 -1.86 2.45 -2.14
C ILE A 200 -0.80 2.54 -3.24
N VAL A 201 -1.21 2.65 -4.51
CA VAL A 201 -0.26 2.71 -5.63
C VAL A 201 0.62 3.96 -5.55
N CYS A 202 0.05 5.12 -5.24
CA CYS A 202 0.80 6.37 -5.07
C CYS A 202 1.82 6.28 -3.93
N MET A 203 1.45 5.65 -2.81
CA MET A 203 2.35 5.47 -1.67
C MET A 203 3.51 4.52 -1.98
N LEU A 204 3.24 3.40 -2.65
CA LEU A 204 4.29 2.48 -3.08
C LEU A 204 5.27 3.18 -4.02
N GLN A 205 4.76 3.97 -4.97
CA GLN A 205 5.59 4.74 -5.88
C GLN A 205 6.43 5.80 -5.14
N TYR A 206 5.85 6.50 -4.16
CA TYR A 206 6.59 7.49 -3.37
C TYR A 206 7.75 6.85 -2.58
N ILE A 207 7.50 5.71 -1.93
CA ILE A 207 8.50 4.97 -1.16
C ILE A 207 9.62 4.45 -2.06
N ALA A 208 9.27 3.87 -3.21
CA ALA A 208 10.22 3.28 -4.15
C ALA A 208 11.31 4.28 -4.59
N PHE A 209 10.89 5.52 -4.86
CA PHE A 209 11.78 6.55 -5.38
C PHE A 209 12.43 7.40 -4.29
N SER A 210 11.83 7.50 -3.10
CA SER A 210 12.45 8.22 -1.98
C SER A 210 13.62 7.43 -1.37
N TYR A 211 13.58 6.09 -1.40
CA TYR A 211 14.59 5.21 -0.79
C TYR A 211 14.87 3.96 -1.66
N PRO A 212 15.46 4.10 -2.86
CA PRO A 212 15.63 2.99 -3.79
C PRO A 212 16.48 1.84 -3.21
N ARG A 213 17.50 2.16 -2.40
CA ARG A 213 18.38 1.16 -1.76
C ARG A 213 17.65 0.25 -0.76
N TYR A 214 16.58 0.74 -0.13
CA TYR A 214 15.81 0.02 0.89
C TYR A 214 14.36 -0.25 0.46
N ALA A 215 14.02 -0.05 -0.82
CA ALA A 215 12.65 -0.09 -1.32
C ALA A 215 11.92 -1.41 -1.02
N ALA A 216 12.58 -2.56 -1.26
CA ALA A 216 12.00 -3.88 -0.98
C ALA A 216 11.65 -4.07 0.50
N SER A 217 12.53 -3.66 1.40
CA SER A 217 12.29 -3.75 2.85
C SER A 217 11.18 -2.80 3.33
N LEU A 218 11.07 -1.63 2.70
CA LEU A 218 10.03 -0.65 2.99
C LEU A 218 8.66 -1.12 2.50
N PHE A 219 8.59 -1.80 1.35
CA PHE A 219 7.37 -2.46 0.89
C PHE A 219 6.90 -3.56 1.83
N ALA A 220 7.82 -4.44 2.25
CA ALA A 220 7.49 -5.47 3.23
C ALA A 220 7.01 -4.86 4.57
N ALA A 221 7.66 -3.79 5.03
CA ALA A 221 7.26 -3.07 6.24
C ALA A 221 5.89 -2.40 6.10
N TYR A 222 5.60 -1.80 4.94
CA TYR A 222 4.31 -1.22 4.60
C TYR A 222 3.20 -2.27 4.66
N ASP A 223 3.39 -3.41 3.97
CA ASP A 223 2.41 -4.49 3.95
C ASP A 223 2.22 -5.16 5.31
N PHE A 224 3.29 -5.31 6.08
CA PHE A 224 3.22 -5.84 7.44
C PHE A 224 2.44 -4.92 8.38
N ALA A 225 2.74 -3.61 8.38
CA ALA A 225 2.02 -2.63 9.19
C ALA A 225 0.52 -2.59 8.82
N ARG A 226 0.23 -2.58 7.52
CA ARG A 226 -1.14 -2.64 6.98
C ARG A 226 -1.90 -3.89 7.41
N SER A 227 -1.24 -5.05 7.39
CA SER A 227 -1.89 -6.32 7.74
C SER A 227 -2.11 -6.46 9.24
N THR A 228 -1.17 -5.96 10.06
CA THR A 228 -1.29 -5.95 11.52
C THR A 228 -2.45 -5.07 11.98
N LEU A 229 -2.61 -3.88 11.40
CA LEU A 229 -3.75 -3.02 11.71
C LEU A 229 -5.07 -3.65 11.27
N ALA A 230 -5.14 -4.23 10.07
CA ALA A 230 -6.34 -4.92 9.61
C ALA A 230 -6.72 -6.08 10.55
N ALA A 231 -5.75 -6.86 11.03
CA ALA A 231 -6.00 -7.93 12.01
C ALA A 231 -6.56 -7.36 13.33
N GLY A 232 -5.99 -6.27 13.85
CA GLY A 232 -6.49 -5.59 15.05
C GLY A 232 -7.92 -5.07 14.88
N VAL A 233 -8.23 -4.45 13.74
CA VAL A 233 -9.58 -3.95 13.43
C VAL A 233 -10.58 -5.10 13.32
N ILE A 234 -10.23 -6.22 12.68
CA ILE A 234 -11.14 -7.37 12.53
C ILE A 234 -11.55 -7.91 13.91
N MET A 235 -10.64 -7.97 14.88
CA MET A 235 -10.98 -8.44 16.23
C MET A 235 -11.97 -7.53 16.96
N PHE A 236 -11.85 -6.21 16.80
CA PHE A 236 -12.75 -5.24 17.44
C PHE A 236 -14.05 -4.99 16.65
N SER A 237 -14.03 -5.23 15.34
CA SER A 237 -15.12 -4.92 14.40
C SER A 237 -16.46 -5.53 14.82
N ARG A 238 -16.47 -6.78 15.29
CA ARG A 238 -17.70 -7.44 15.75
C ARG A 238 -18.34 -6.70 16.93
N PHE A 239 -17.55 -6.33 17.94
CA PHE A 239 -18.05 -5.60 19.11
C PHE A 239 -18.54 -4.20 18.71
N MET A 240 -17.82 -3.54 17.81
CA MET A 240 -18.20 -2.23 17.29
C MET A 240 -19.57 -2.25 16.61
N PHE A 241 -19.81 -3.22 15.71
CA PHE A 241 -21.07 -3.29 14.96
C PHE A 241 -22.26 -3.72 15.81
N ILE A 242 -22.06 -4.57 16.82
CA ILE A 242 -23.13 -4.98 17.75
C ILE A 242 -23.59 -3.79 18.61
N ASN A 243 -22.65 -3.00 19.14
CA ASN A 243 -22.98 -1.92 20.07
C ASN A 243 -23.41 -0.62 19.38
N LEU A 244 -22.75 -0.25 18.28
CA LEU A 244 -22.93 1.05 17.64
C LEU A 244 -23.93 1.01 16.48
N GLY A 245 -24.21 -0.19 15.95
CA GLY A 245 -24.95 -0.38 14.71
C GLY A 245 -24.11 -0.06 13.47
N LEU A 246 -24.65 -0.39 12.30
CA LEU A 246 -23.90 -0.33 11.05
C LEU A 246 -23.65 1.11 10.59
N ASP A 247 -24.67 1.98 10.62
CA ASP A 247 -24.59 3.36 10.13
C ASP A 247 -23.54 4.17 10.91
N ARG A 248 -23.57 4.07 12.24
CA ARG A 248 -22.63 4.79 13.11
C ARG A 248 -21.25 4.16 13.10
N GLY A 249 -21.18 2.83 13.00
CA GLY A 249 -19.92 2.10 12.86
C GLY A 249 -19.14 2.56 11.63
N ILE A 250 -19.75 2.53 10.45
CA ILE A 250 -19.09 2.94 9.20
C ILE A 250 -18.77 4.45 9.19
N SER A 251 -19.65 5.29 9.76
CA SER A 251 -19.38 6.73 9.87
C SER A 251 -18.17 7.03 10.76
N LEU A 252 -17.97 6.29 11.85
CA LEU A 252 -16.77 6.42 12.70
C LEU A 252 -15.50 6.11 11.90
N LEU A 253 -15.54 5.07 11.06
CA LEU A 253 -14.42 4.73 10.17
C LEU A 253 -14.16 5.85 9.14
N ALA A 254 -15.21 6.47 8.61
CA ALA A 254 -15.09 7.58 7.67
C ALA A 254 -14.42 8.81 8.32
N PHE A 255 -14.76 9.12 9.58
CA PHE A 255 -14.08 10.19 10.33
C PHE A 255 -12.59 9.90 10.56
N LEU A 256 -12.25 8.65 10.86
CA LEU A 256 -10.86 8.25 11.02
C LEU A 256 -10.09 8.33 9.70
N ASP A 257 -10.76 8.04 8.58
CA ASP A 257 -10.18 8.19 7.25
C ASP A 257 -9.92 9.66 6.87
N ILE A 258 -10.78 10.60 7.31
CA ILE A 258 -10.51 12.04 7.15
C ILE A 258 -9.19 12.44 7.84
N ILE A 259 -8.89 11.90 9.02
CA ILE A 259 -7.61 12.15 9.69
C ILE A 259 -6.45 11.67 8.82
N CYS A 260 -6.61 10.54 8.13
CA CYS A 260 -5.61 10.01 7.21
C CYS A 260 -5.41 10.91 5.98
N VAL A 261 -6.49 11.47 5.45
CA VAL A 261 -6.45 12.47 4.37
C VAL A 261 -5.64 13.69 4.80
N VAL A 262 -5.88 14.23 5.99
CA VAL A 262 -5.13 15.38 6.51
C VAL A 262 -3.64 15.07 6.65
N LEU A 263 -3.30 13.86 7.12
CA LEU A 263 -1.91 13.41 7.23
C LEU A 263 -1.22 13.29 5.87
N LEU A 264 -1.92 12.80 4.84
CA LEU A 264 -1.41 12.76 3.47
C LEU A 264 -1.11 14.14 2.91
N PHE A 265 -2.00 15.11 3.14
CA PHE A 265 -1.77 16.51 2.79
C PHE A 265 -0.58 17.10 3.55
N GLY A 266 -0.43 16.77 4.83
CA GLY A 266 0.73 17.14 5.62
C GLY A 266 2.03 16.58 5.04
N LEU A 267 2.03 15.32 4.61
CA LEU A 267 3.21 14.67 4.01
C LEU A 267 3.56 15.29 2.66
N TRP A 268 2.58 15.70 1.84
CA TRP A 268 2.84 16.42 0.60
C TRP A 268 3.48 17.80 0.85
N LYS A 269 2.95 18.57 1.81
CA LYS A 269 3.47 19.92 2.12
C LYS A 269 4.82 19.90 2.83
N TYR A 270 5.03 18.97 3.75
CA TYR A 270 6.23 18.88 4.60
C TYR A 270 7.20 17.76 4.19
N GLY A 271 6.93 17.05 3.10
CA GLY A 271 7.69 15.88 2.64
C GLY A 271 9.17 16.16 2.44
N GLY A 272 9.50 17.27 1.77
CA GLY A 272 10.90 17.70 1.59
C GLY A 272 11.63 17.97 2.90
N LEU A 273 10.93 18.50 3.91
CA LEU A 273 11.47 18.84 5.22
C LEU A 273 11.68 17.58 6.09
N LEU A 274 10.77 16.62 5.98
CA LEU A 274 10.89 15.28 6.59
C LEU A 274 12.04 14.49 5.96
N ARG A 275 12.23 14.61 4.64
CA ARG A 275 13.30 13.96 3.90
C ARG A 275 14.68 14.50 4.30
N ALA A 276 14.80 15.83 4.43
CA ALA A 276 16.03 16.50 4.87
C ALA A 276 16.43 16.14 6.32
N LYS A 277 15.46 15.82 7.18
CA LYS A 277 15.71 15.31 8.54
C LYS A 277 16.04 13.81 8.59
N SER A 278 15.80 13.07 7.52
CA SER A 278 16.05 11.63 7.49
C SER A 278 17.52 11.36 7.15
N ARG A 279 18.15 10.50 7.94
CA ARG A 279 19.57 10.10 7.77
C ARG A 279 19.80 9.20 6.55
N PHE A 280 18.74 8.84 5.81
CA PHE A 280 18.74 7.79 4.78
C PHE A 280 18.26 8.27 3.41
N ALA A 281 17.85 9.54 3.28
CA ALA A 281 17.43 10.07 1.99
C ALA A 281 18.64 10.59 1.22
N GLU A 282 18.94 9.97 0.08
CA GLU A 282 19.89 10.52 -0.89
C GLU A 282 19.19 11.63 -1.67
N SER A 283 19.77 12.83 -1.64
CA SER A 283 19.24 14.07 -2.23
C SER A 283 19.06 13.94 -3.73
#